data_AF-A0A0D0QVY4-F1
#
_entry.id   AF-A0A0D0QVY4-F1
#
_cell.length_a   1.000
_cell.length_b   1.000
_cell.length_c   1.000
_cell.angle_alpha   90.00
_cell.angle_beta   90.00
_cell.angle_gamma   90.00
#
_symmetry.space_group_name_H-M   'P 1'
#
loop_
_entity.id
_entity.type
_entity.pdbx_description
1 polymer ?
#
loop_
_entity_poly.entity_id
_entity_poly.type
_entity_poly.pdbx_seq_one_letter_code
_entity_poly.pdbx_strand_id
1 'polypeptide(L)'
;MSSNRKFVIDTNVFIEAYKRYYSFDIALFFWKALVQHAENGHIISIDRGKLNSFHKEDELSKWVNEHFAEWFEPTDNPEVISTYD
;
A
#
# COMPACT_ATOMS: atom_id res chain seq x y z
N MET A 1 -23.86 -4.30 -14.83
CA MET A 1 -22.44 -3.93 -14.88
C MET A 1 -21.89 -4.04 -13.47
N SER A 2 -20.97 -4.97 -13.22
CA SER A 2 -20.35 -5.06 -11.90
C SER A 2 -19.46 -3.83 -11.73
N SER A 3 -19.75 -2.96 -10.75
CA SER A 3 -18.89 -1.81 -10.46
C SER A 3 -17.50 -2.33 -10.11
N ASN A 4 -16.49 -2.04 -10.92
CA ASN A 4 -15.11 -2.40 -10.61
C ASN A 4 -14.62 -1.44 -9.52
N ARG A 5 -14.94 -1.77 -8.25
CA ARG A 5 -14.55 -0.96 -7.09
C ARG A 5 -13.10 -1.23 -6.79
N LYS A 6 -12.28 -0.19 -6.85
CA LYS A 6 -10.92 -0.20 -6.34
C LYS A 6 -10.95 0.23 -4.87
N PHE A 7 -10.26 -0.54 -4.02
CA PHE A 7 -10.06 -0.17 -2.63
C PHE A 7 -8.70 0.50 -2.46
N VAL A 8 -8.66 1.54 -1.65
CA VAL A 8 -7.41 2.22 -1.29
C VAL A 8 -6.93 1.67 0.04
N ILE A 9 -5.71 1.16 0.06
CA ILE A 9 -5.03 0.72 1.28
C ILE A 9 -4.14 1.85 1.78
N ASP A 10 -4.45 2.34 2.98
CA ASP A 10 -3.59 3.31 3.66
C ASP A 10 -2.27 2.67 4.06
N THR A 11 -1.19 3.46 3.98
CA THR A 11 0.16 3.02 4.34
C THR A 11 0.24 2.44 5.77
N ASN A 12 -0.56 2.93 6.73
CA ASN A 12 -0.60 2.40 8.09
C ASN A 12 -1.08 0.95 8.16
N VAL A 13 -1.89 0.48 7.20
CA VAL A 13 -2.32 -0.93 7.16
C VAL A 13 -1.11 -1.85 7.02
N PHE A 14 -0.16 -1.50 6.15
CA PHE A 14 1.07 -2.28 5.98
C PHE A 14 1.93 -2.25 7.25
N ILE A 15 2.07 -1.07 7.86
CA ILE A 15 2.86 -0.87 9.09
C ILE A 15 2.28 -1.70 10.25
N GLU A 16 0.97 -1.58 10.50
CA GLU A 16 0.30 -2.27 11.61
C GLU A 16 0.22 -3.78 11.38
N ALA A 17 -0.02 -4.21 10.13
CA ALA A 17 0.03 -5.62 9.76
C ALA A 17 1.40 -6.21 10.06
N TYR A 18 2.47 -5.60 9.56
CA TYR A 18 3.84 -6.07 9.76
C TYR A 18 4.24 -6.13 11.25
N LYS A 19 3.88 -5.10 12.03
CA LYS A 19 4.30 -5.01 13.43
C LYS A 19 3.55 -5.91 14.40
N ARG A 20 2.24 -6.13 14.19
CA ARG A 20 1.38 -6.71 15.23
C ARG A 20 0.89 -8.12 14.94
N TYR A 21 0.60 -8.43 13.68
CA TYR A 21 -0.22 -9.61 13.36
C TYR A 21 0.36 -10.47 12.23
N TYR A 22 1.08 -9.85 11.29
CA TYR A 22 1.44 -10.42 10.00
C TYR A 22 2.87 -10.02 9.60
N SER A 23 3.85 -10.20 10.50
CA SER A 23 5.25 -10.12 10.07
C SER A 23 5.53 -11.14 8.96
N PHE A 24 6.58 -10.92 8.16
CA PHE A 24 6.87 -11.79 7.02
C PHE A 24 7.11 -13.25 7.42
N ASP A 25 7.70 -13.47 8.60
CA ASP A 25 7.95 -14.81 9.16
C ASP A 25 6.68 -15.57 9.56
N ILE A 26 5.61 -14.83 9.88
CA ILE A 26 4.37 -15.41 10.41
C ILE A 26 3.33 -15.61 9.29
N ALA A 27 3.22 -14.66 8.38
CA ALA A 27 2.08 -14.59 7.46
C ALA A 27 2.45 -14.15 6.04
N LEU A 28 3.44 -14.82 5.44
CA LEU A 28 3.84 -14.55 4.05
C LEU A 28 2.67 -14.57 3.04
N PHE A 29 1.65 -15.40 3.28
CA PHE A 29 0.48 -15.49 2.39
C PHE A 29 -0.35 -14.21 2.36
N PHE A 30 -0.42 -13.46 3.46
CA PHE A 30 -1.11 -12.17 3.51
C PHE A 30 -0.50 -11.19 2.51
N TRP A 31 0.83 -11.07 2.51
CA TRP A 31 1.57 -10.19 1.62
C TRP A 31 1.45 -10.60 0.16
N LYS A 32 1.48 -11.90 -0.13
CA LYS A 32 1.22 -12.43 -1.48
C LYS A 32 -0.19 -12.12 -1.97
N ALA A 33 -1.19 -12.24 -1.08
CA ALA A 33 -2.57 -11.91 -1.42
C ALA A 33 -2.72 -10.43 -1.76
N LEU A 34 -2.04 -9.53 -1.03
CA LEU A 34 -2.03 -8.11 -1.37
C LEU A 34 -1.52 -7.89 -2.81
N VAL A 35 -0.37 -8.45 -3.17
CA VAL A 35 0.16 -8.33 -4.54
C VAL A 35 -0.84 -8.85 -5.57
N GLN A 36 -1.43 -10.04 -5.34
CA GLN A 36 -2.42 -10.61 -6.27
C GLN A 36 -3.67 -9.73 -6.42
N HIS A 37 -4.15 -9.14 -5.32
CA HIS A 37 -5.29 -8.22 -5.40
C HIS A 37 -4.94 -6.93 -6.15
N ALA A 38 -3.69 -6.47 -6.04
CA ALA A 38 -3.20 -5.29 -6.73
C ALA A 38 -3.01 -5.55 -8.24
N GLU A 39 -2.42 -6.69 -8.60
CA GLU A 39 -2.30 -7.17 -9.99
C GLU A 39 -3.66 -7.28 -10.68
N ASN A 40 -4.67 -7.77 -9.96
CA ASN A 40 -6.04 -7.86 -10.47
C ASN A 40 -6.78 -6.50 -10.50
N GLY A 41 -6.12 -5.41 -10.09
CA GLY A 41 -6.68 -4.07 -10.08
C GLY A 41 -7.76 -3.84 -9.03
N HIS A 42 -7.85 -4.69 -8.00
CA HIS A 42 -8.82 -4.57 -6.91
C HIS A 42 -8.37 -3.58 -5.84
N ILE A 43 -7.06 -3.44 -5.64
CA ILE A 43 -6.49 -2.56 -4.62
C ILE A 43 -5.38 -1.68 -5.17
N ILE A 44 -5.22 -0.51 -4.58
CA ILE A 44 -4.10 0.42 -4.75
C ILE A 44 -3.70 0.97 -3.38
N SER A 45 -2.52 1.57 -3.28
CA SER A 45 -2.11 2.30 -2.06
C SER A 45 -1.77 3.76 -2.38
N ILE A 46 -1.77 4.59 -1.35
CA ILE A 46 -1.42 6.01 -1.41
C ILE A 46 -0.41 6.32 -0.30
N ASP A 47 0.24 7.49 -0.37
CA ASP A 47 1.16 7.99 0.66
C ASP A 47 2.43 7.15 0.89
N ARG A 48 3.11 6.72 -0.19
CA ARG A 48 4.39 5.97 -0.13
C ARG A 48 5.45 6.61 0.79
N GLY A 49 5.42 7.93 0.95
CA GLY A 49 6.35 8.68 1.79
C GLY A 49 6.32 8.29 3.27
N LYS A 50 5.15 7.91 3.82
CA LYS A 50 5.03 7.45 5.21
C LYS A 50 5.77 6.13 5.42
N LEU A 51 5.70 5.22 4.44
CA LEU A 51 6.34 3.91 4.53
C LEU A 51 7.86 4.04 4.41
N ASN A 52 8.34 4.89 3.50
CA ASN A 52 9.77 5.17 3.37
C ASN A 52 10.35 5.91 4.59
N SER A 53 9.51 6.64 5.33
CA SER A 53 9.89 7.30 6.60
C SER A 53 9.88 6.34 7.78
N PHE A 54 9.25 5.16 7.65
CA PHE A 54 9.13 4.12 8.68
C PHE A 54 10.47 3.36 8.90
N HIS A 55 11.59 4.08 8.99
CA HIS A 55 12.98 3.60 8.91
C HIS A 55 13.42 3.22 7.49
N LYS A 56 14.50 3.89 7.05
CA LYS A 56 15.11 3.77 5.71
C LYS A 56 15.66 2.38 5.36
N GLU A 57 15.69 1.44 6.31
CA GLU A 57 16.32 0.13 6.14
C GLU A 57 15.46 -1.05 6.65
N ASP A 58 14.19 -0.81 7.01
CA ASP A 58 13.31 -1.89 7.50
C ASP A 58 12.87 -2.82 6.35
N GLU A 59 12.68 -4.11 6.66
CA GLU A 59 12.33 -5.14 5.67
C GLU A 59 11.03 -4.82 4.94
N LEU A 60 10.07 -4.21 5.64
CA LEU A 60 8.80 -3.76 5.06
C LEU A 60 9.01 -2.71 3.95
N SER A 61 9.90 -1.76 4.17
CA SER A 61 10.20 -0.70 3.20
C SER A 61 10.85 -1.29 1.94
N LYS A 62 11.75 -2.26 2.10
CA LYS A 62 12.35 -2.98 0.96
C LYS A 62 11.29 -3.76 0.19
N TRP A 63 10.48 -4.53 0.91
CA TRP A 63 9.42 -5.34 0.31
C TRP A 63 8.45 -4.48 -0.50
N VAL A 64 7.97 -3.36 0.03
CA VAL A 64 7.08 -2.48 -0.73
C VAL A 64 7.75 -1.92 -1.97
N ASN A 65 9.01 -1.51 -1.88
CA ASN A 65 9.74 -0.97 -3.02
C ASN A 65 9.96 -2.02 -4.13
N GLU A 66 10.15 -3.29 -3.77
CA GLU A 66 10.42 -4.38 -4.71
C GLU A 66 9.15 -5.05 -5.25
N HIS A 67 8.10 -5.14 -4.43
CA HIS A 67 6.93 -5.97 -4.70
C HIS A 67 5.60 -5.24 -4.70
N PHE A 68 5.53 -3.96 -4.34
CA PHE A 68 4.26 -3.23 -4.30
C PHE A 68 4.30 -1.81 -4.87
N ALA A 69 5.48 -1.31 -5.25
CA ALA A 69 5.68 0.08 -5.64
C ALA A 69 4.84 0.54 -6.83
N GLU A 70 4.55 -0.37 -7.77
CA GLU A 70 3.78 -0.08 -8.98
C GLU A 70 2.31 0.26 -8.71
N TRP A 71 1.79 -0.14 -7.55
CA TRP A 71 0.39 0.13 -7.16
C TRP A 71 0.25 1.27 -6.15
N PHE A 72 1.30 2.07 -5.97
CA PHE A 72 1.19 3.34 -5.25
C PHE A 72 0.78 4.45 -6.20
N GLU A 73 -0.38 5.06 -5.93
CA GLU A 73 -0.83 6.25 -6.62
C GLU A 73 -0.28 7.51 -5.92
N PRO A 74 0.20 8.50 -6.69
CA PRO A 74 0.61 9.79 -6.16
C PRO A 74 -0.59 10.53 -5.56
N THR A 75 -0.49 10.93 -4.29
CA THR A 75 -1.49 11.75 -3.59
C THR A 75 -1.35 13.24 -3.92
N ASP A 76 -0.34 13.60 -4.69
CA ASP A 76 0.08 14.94 -5.08
C ASP A 76 -0.65 15.49 -6.31
N ASN A 77 -1.85 14.99 -6.63
CA ASN A 77 -2.71 15.64 -7.63
C ASN A 77 -3.32 16.94 -7.04
N PRO A 78 -2.93 18.14 -7.53
CA PRO A 78 -3.42 19.42 -7.05
C PRO A 78 -4.94 19.64 -7.26
N GLU A 79 -5.63 18.80 -8.04
CA GLU A 79 -7.09 18.86 -8.22
C GLU A 79 -7.88 18.56 -6.92
N VAL A 80 -7.27 17.85 -5.95
CA VAL A 80 -7.94 17.57 -4.66
C VAL A 80 -8.03 18.85 -3.80
N ILE A 81 -7.11 19.79 -3.99
CA ILE A 81 -7.06 21.04 -3.22
C ILE A 81 -8.11 22.04 -3.72
N SER A 82 -8.42 22.06 -5.02
CA SER A 82 -9.43 22.98 -5.59
C SER A 82 -10.88 22.61 -5.26
N THR A 83 -11.12 21.49 -4.58
CA THR A 83 -12.47 21.15 -4.06
C THR A 83 -12.77 21.86 -2.74
N TYR A 84 -11.79 22.54 -2.15
CA TYR A 84 -11.91 23.28 -0.90
C TYR A 84 -11.84 24.82 -1.06
N ASP A 85 -11.78 25.33 -2.31
CA ASP A 85 -11.81 26.76 -2.64
C ASP A 85 -13.15 27.18 -3.26
#